data_AF-A0ABD3UUI4-F1
#
_entry.id   AF-A0ABD3UUI4-F1
#
_cell.length_a   1.000
_cell.length_b   1.000
_cell.length_c   1.000
_cell.angle_alpha   90.00
_cell.angle_beta   90.00
_cell.angle_gamma   90.00
#
_symmetry.space_group_name_H-M   'P 1'
#
loop_
_entity.id
_entity.type
_entity.pdbx_description
1 polymer ?
#
loop_
_entity_poly.entity_id
_entity_poly.type
_entity_poly.pdbx_seq_one_letter_code
_entity_poly.pdbx_strand_id
1 'polypeptide(L)'
;MLLDMSTGYYDKLEEEGADEIHTGCDLNLSKKRAIEELHNKKSQQFKLEKELLKIKKEIKNIDRILVQSSKESSTVYDVQIVETEASARLSLNGMYLLHVDQDSLTVKDILSDQSVYWQPYRSVKRFGVDEMNDKNIFILQVDGKSATNTDEFRFRTARAVELCEHVSHLCYMAAALRTNRISQC
;
A
#
# COMPACT_ATOMS: atom_id res chain seq x y z
N MET A 1 -10.76 58.18 102.43
CA MET A 1 -10.30 59.56 102.18
C MET A 1 -9.11 59.41 101.24
N LEU A 2 -9.18 59.69 99.93
CA LEU A 2 -10.19 60.37 99.10
C LEU A 2 -10.44 59.60 97.77
N LEU A 3 -11.54 59.94 97.06
CA LEU A 3 -11.83 59.61 95.65
C LEU A 3 -11.08 60.62 94.73
N ASP A 4 -10.89 60.47 93.41
CA ASP A 4 -11.87 60.39 92.29
C ASP A 4 -11.07 60.00 91.00
N MET A 5 -11.46 59.10 90.08
CA MET A 5 -12.55 59.02 89.07
C MET A 5 -12.33 59.72 87.71
N SER A 6 -13.06 59.22 86.68
CA SER A 6 -13.07 59.54 85.23
C SER A 6 -11.88 58.99 84.42
N THR A 7 -12.01 58.42 83.20
CA THR A 7 -13.12 57.95 82.31
C THR A 7 -12.47 57.08 81.22
N GLY A 8 -13.06 56.10 80.53
CA GLY A 8 -14.42 55.52 80.51
C GLY A 8 -14.49 54.32 79.53
N TYR A 9 -15.66 53.68 79.39
CA TYR A 9 -15.97 52.60 78.43
C TYR A 9 -16.16 53.14 76.97
N TYR A 10 -16.28 52.36 75.87
CA TYR A 10 -16.59 50.92 75.67
C TYR A 10 -16.01 50.39 74.31
N ASP A 11 -15.58 49.12 74.27
CA ASP A 11 -15.61 48.12 73.18
C ASP A 11 -15.11 48.35 71.72
N LYS A 12 -14.69 47.20 71.12
CA LYS A 12 -14.72 46.81 69.69
C LYS A 12 -13.71 47.48 68.73
N LEU A 13 -12.79 46.76 68.05
CA LEU A 13 -12.99 45.62 67.13
C LEU A 13 -11.73 44.73 66.96
N GLU A 14 -11.86 43.68 66.16
CA GLU A 14 -10.84 42.68 65.82
C GLU A 14 -9.65 43.24 65.01
N GLU A 15 -8.42 42.83 65.35
CA GLU A 15 -7.27 42.78 64.41
C GLU A 15 -6.41 41.53 64.69
N GLU A 16 -6.96 40.33 64.41
CA GLU A 16 -6.11 39.21 63.97
C GLU A 16 -5.78 39.45 62.49
N GLY A 17 -4.57 39.88 62.16
CA GLY A 17 -4.27 40.21 60.76
C GLY A 17 -2.90 40.75 60.41
N ALA A 18 -1.83 39.97 60.60
CA ALA A 18 -0.55 40.22 59.92
C ALA A 18 0.41 39.01 59.89
N ASP A 19 0.02 37.84 59.36
CA ASP A 19 1.02 36.80 59.01
C ASP A 19 0.59 35.74 57.95
N GLU A 20 -0.27 36.07 56.99
CA GLU A 20 -0.63 35.17 55.86
C GLU A 20 -0.60 35.83 54.46
N ILE A 21 0.48 36.54 54.11
CA ILE A 21 0.67 37.00 52.71
C ILE A 21 2.11 36.78 52.21
N HIS A 22 2.56 35.52 52.17
CA HIS A 22 3.78 35.18 51.41
C HIS A 22 3.75 33.87 50.61
N THR A 23 2.86 32.92 50.93
CA THR A 23 2.73 31.61 50.25
C THR A 23 1.90 31.65 48.95
N GLY A 24 1.03 32.66 48.79
CA GLY A 24 0.11 32.75 47.65
C GLY A 24 0.78 33.05 46.29
N CYS A 25 1.88 33.81 46.28
CA CYS A 25 2.61 34.12 45.04
C CYS A 25 3.32 32.90 44.47
N ASP A 26 4.03 32.14 45.29
CA ASP A 26 4.80 30.97 44.87
C ASP A 26 3.90 29.85 44.34
N LEU A 27 2.74 29.64 44.98
CA LEU A 27 1.77 28.64 44.52
C LEU A 27 1.20 28.98 43.13
N ASN A 28 0.94 30.26 42.86
CA ASN A 28 0.45 30.73 41.56
C ASN A 28 1.53 30.66 40.47
N LEU A 29 2.78 31.00 40.80
CA LEU A 29 3.91 30.86 39.89
C LEU A 29 4.20 29.40 39.54
N SER A 30 4.11 28.50 40.53
CA SER A 30 4.30 27.06 40.35
C SER A 30 3.19 26.44 39.47
N LYS A 31 1.91 26.80 39.71
CA LYS A 31 0.78 26.42 38.85
C LYS A 31 0.96 26.91 37.40
N LYS A 32 1.43 28.15 37.20
CA LYS A 32 1.67 28.70 35.86
C LYS A 32 2.73 27.88 35.09
N ARG A 33 3.86 27.55 35.74
CA ARG A 33 4.90 26.69 35.14
C ARG A 33 4.38 25.30 34.78
N ALA A 34 3.59 24.68 35.66
CA ALA A 34 2.99 23.36 35.40
C ALA A 34 2.05 23.36 34.18
N ILE A 35 1.26 24.43 33.98
CA ILE A 35 0.39 24.61 32.80
C ILE A 35 1.22 24.78 31.52
N GLU A 36 2.29 25.58 31.57
CA GLU A 36 3.18 25.84 30.44
C GLU A 36 3.96 24.57 30.03
N GLU A 37 4.44 23.79 31.00
CA GLU A 37 4.99 22.45 30.77
C GLU A 37 3.97 21.49 30.15
N LEU A 38 2.73 21.47 30.65
CA LEU A 38 1.67 20.61 30.11
C LEU A 38 1.36 20.98 28.66
N HIS A 39 1.33 22.28 28.34
CA HIS A 39 1.12 22.77 26.98
C HIS A 39 2.27 22.38 26.04
N ASN A 40 3.53 22.51 26.50
CA ASN A 40 4.69 22.07 25.75
C ASN A 40 4.67 20.54 25.51
N LYS A 41 4.38 19.74 26.54
CA LYS A 41 4.24 18.28 26.45
C LYS A 41 3.14 17.86 25.45
N LYS A 42 1.97 18.52 25.48
CA LYS A 42 0.89 18.30 24.47
C LYS A 42 1.33 18.67 23.05
N SER A 43 2.05 19.77 22.88
CA SER A 43 2.60 20.19 21.57
C SER A 43 3.63 19.20 21.02
N GLN A 44 4.47 18.62 21.89
CA GLN A 44 5.41 17.55 21.53
C GLN A 44 4.68 16.24 21.18
N GLN A 45 3.68 15.83 21.97
CA GLN A 45 2.86 14.65 21.69
C GLN A 45 2.21 14.73 20.30
N PHE A 46 1.60 15.87 19.96
CA PHE A 46 0.97 16.06 18.64
C PHE A 46 1.95 15.98 17.46
N LYS A 47 3.22 16.37 17.65
CA LYS A 47 4.28 16.18 16.65
C LYS A 47 4.63 14.70 16.50
N LEU A 48 4.80 13.97 17.60
CA LEU A 48 5.08 12.53 17.59
C LEU A 48 3.95 11.72 16.95
N GLU A 49 2.69 12.06 17.21
CA GLU A 49 1.53 11.39 16.60
C GLU A 49 1.48 11.56 15.07
N LYS A 50 1.91 12.72 14.55
CA LYS A 50 2.03 12.96 13.10
C LYS A 50 3.14 12.13 12.45
N GLU A 51 4.32 12.07 13.07
CA GLU A 51 5.41 11.22 12.56
C GLU A 51 5.04 9.73 12.66
N LEU A 52 4.39 9.30 13.74
CA LEU A 52 3.85 7.93 13.87
C LEU A 52 2.86 7.61 12.74
N LEU A 53 1.98 8.55 12.38
CA LEU A 53 1.03 8.37 11.27
C LEU A 53 1.74 8.30 9.91
N LYS A 54 2.83 9.04 9.71
CA LYS A 54 3.67 8.98 8.51
C LYS A 54 4.38 7.62 8.41
N ILE A 55 5.06 7.19 9.47
CA ILE A 55 5.71 5.88 9.56
C ILE A 55 4.71 4.73 9.33
N LYS A 56 3.50 4.80 9.91
CA LYS A 56 2.44 3.80 9.66
C LYS A 56 2.00 3.73 8.20
N LYS A 57 1.99 4.85 7.46
CA LYS A 57 1.71 4.87 6.02
C LYS A 57 2.86 4.28 5.21
N GLU A 58 4.10 4.56 5.60
CA GLU A 58 5.30 4.00 4.98
C GLU A 58 5.39 2.48 5.19
N ILE A 59 5.16 1.99 6.42
CA ILE A 59 5.05 0.55 6.72
C ILE A 59 3.97 -0.11 5.87
N LYS A 60 2.76 0.45 5.82
CA LYS A 60 1.66 -0.09 4.98
C LYS A 60 2.02 -0.13 3.48
N ASN A 61 2.86 0.79 3.01
CA ASN A 61 3.36 0.79 1.63
C ASN A 61 4.44 -0.29 1.41
N ILE A 62 5.33 -0.49 2.39
CA ILE A 62 6.33 -1.57 2.39
C ILE A 62 5.63 -2.94 2.45
N ASP A 63 4.63 -3.12 3.31
CA ASP A 63 3.84 -4.35 3.40
C ASP A 63 3.18 -4.69 2.06
N ARG A 64 2.65 -3.69 1.34
CA ARG A 64 2.08 -3.88 0.00
C ARG A 64 3.12 -4.44 -0.98
N ILE A 65 4.34 -3.89 -0.97
CA ILE A 65 5.45 -4.32 -1.82
C ILE A 65 5.96 -5.72 -1.41
N LEU A 66 6.03 -6.02 -0.12
CA LEU A 66 6.47 -7.31 0.40
C LEU A 66 5.45 -8.43 0.14
N VAL A 67 4.15 -8.14 0.26
CA VAL A 67 3.08 -9.09 -0.11
C VAL A 67 3.09 -9.38 -1.61
N GLN A 68 3.48 -8.42 -2.46
CA GLN A 68 3.68 -8.64 -3.90
C GLN A 68 4.94 -9.47 -4.23
N SER A 69 5.89 -9.62 -3.30
CA SER A 69 7.15 -10.36 -3.53
C SER A 69 7.27 -11.69 -2.77
N SER A 70 6.33 -12.01 -1.87
CA SER A 70 6.43 -13.16 -0.96
C SER A 70 5.24 -14.15 -1.05
N LYS A 71 4.45 -14.10 -2.12
CA LYS A 71 3.52 -15.18 -2.47
C LYS A 71 3.95 -15.83 -3.78
N GLU A 72 3.72 -17.14 -3.86
CA GLU A 72 3.66 -17.92 -5.10
C GLU A 72 2.54 -17.33 -5.97
N SER A 73 2.87 -16.29 -6.74
CA SER A 73 1.87 -15.40 -7.36
C SER A 73 1.43 -15.85 -8.75
N SER A 74 1.39 -17.16 -8.98
CA SER A 74 0.84 -17.74 -10.21
C SER A 74 -0.69 -17.62 -10.18
N THR A 75 -1.24 -16.58 -10.79
CA THR A 75 -2.71 -16.46 -10.93
C THR A 75 -3.16 -17.30 -12.12
N VAL A 76 -4.18 -18.14 -11.92
CA VAL A 76 -4.72 -19.03 -12.95
C VAL A 76 -6.02 -18.46 -13.53
N TYR A 77 -6.18 -18.61 -14.84
CA TYR A 77 -7.37 -18.23 -15.60
C TYR A 77 -7.81 -19.40 -16.48
N ASP A 78 -9.07 -19.83 -16.35
CA ASP A 78 -9.69 -20.72 -17.33
C ASP A 78 -9.84 -19.97 -18.65
N VAL A 79 -9.30 -20.54 -19.74
CA VAL A 79 -9.32 -19.94 -21.07
C VAL A 79 -9.76 -20.94 -22.12
N GLN A 80 -10.54 -20.47 -23.10
CA GLN A 80 -10.76 -21.17 -24.36
C GLN A 80 -9.79 -20.63 -25.41
N ILE A 81 -9.07 -21.50 -26.11
CA ILE A 81 -8.27 -21.09 -27.26
C ILE A 81 -9.20 -20.69 -28.40
N VAL A 82 -9.03 -19.47 -28.91
CA VAL A 82 -9.61 -19.02 -30.16
C VAL A 82 -8.58 -19.27 -31.26
N GLU A 83 -8.99 -19.92 -32.33
CA GLU A 83 -8.09 -20.42 -33.38
C GLU A 83 -7.31 -19.30 -34.08
N THR A 84 -6.01 -19.53 -34.25
CA THR A 84 -5.03 -18.70 -34.95
C THR A 84 -4.02 -19.61 -35.62
N GLU A 85 -3.24 -19.10 -36.58
CA GLU A 85 -2.17 -19.89 -37.24
C GLU A 85 -1.16 -20.46 -36.21
N ALA A 86 -0.83 -19.68 -35.17
CA ALA A 86 0.10 -20.10 -34.14
C ALA A 86 -0.47 -21.19 -33.22
N SER A 87 -1.75 -21.08 -32.80
CA SER A 87 -2.40 -22.11 -31.98
C SER A 87 -2.62 -23.40 -32.77
N ALA A 88 -3.07 -23.31 -34.03
CA ALA A 88 -3.23 -24.46 -34.92
C ALA A 88 -1.89 -25.21 -35.13
N ARG A 89 -0.79 -24.48 -35.37
CA ARG A 89 0.57 -25.05 -35.52
C ARG A 89 1.09 -25.72 -34.24
N LEU A 90 0.63 -25.30 -33.07
CA LEU A 90 0.93 -25.94 -31.78
C LEU A 90 -0.15 -26.96 -31.37
N SER A 91 -1.15 -27.21 -32.22
CA SER A 91 -2.31 -28.08 -31.94
C SER A 91 -3.12 -27.69 -30.70
N LEU A 92 -3.03 -26.43 -30.25
CA LEU A 92 -3.76 -25.91 -29.10
C LEU A 92 -5.22 -25.63 -29.50
N ASN A 93 -6.17 -26.34 -28.89
CA ASN A 93 -7.60 -26.19 -29.18
C ASN A 93 -8.46 -26.57 -27.96
N GLY A 94 -9.60 -25.90 -27.77
CA GLY A 94 -10.47 -26.15 -26.61
C GLY A 94 -10.07 -25.36 -25.35
N MET A 95 -10.24 -25.99 -24.18
CA MET A 95 -10.12 -25.35 -22.87
C MET A 95 -8.77 -25.67 -22.19
N TYR A 96 -8.14 -24.65 -21.62
CA TYR A 96 -6.86 -24.76 -20.91
C TYR A 96 -6.83 -23.88 -19.65
N LEU A 97 -5.86 -24.14 -18.77
CA LEU A 97 -5.47 -23.21 -17.71
C LEU A 97 -4.35 -22.30 -18.22
N LEU A 98 -4.55 -20.99 -18.16
CA LEU A 98 -3.49 -20.01 -18.36
C LEU A 98 -2.96 -19.58 -16.99
N HIS A 99 -1.75 -20.02 -16.66
CA HIS A 99 -0.99 -19.54 -15.53
C HIS A 99 -0.27 -18.25 -15.89
N VAL A 100 -0.40 -17.25 -15.03
CA VAL A 100 0.26 -15.95 -15.12
C VAL A 100 1.29 -15.91 -13.99
N ASP A 101 2.51 -16.32 -14.33
CA ASP A 101 3.64 -16.53 -13.42
C ASP A 101 4.53 -15.27 -13.37
N GLN A 102 5.45 -15.16 -12.41
CA GLN A 102 6.21 -13.91 -12.19
C GLN A 102 7.06 -13.45 -13.40
N ASP A 103 7.53 -14.38 -14.23
CA ASP A 103 8.42 -14.13 -15.37
C ASP A 103 7.84 -14.54 -16.74
N SER A 104 6.70 -15.24 -16.75
CA SER A 104 6.19 -15.95 -17.91
C SER A 104 4.69 -16.26 -17.85
N LEU A 105 4.16 -16.67 -19.00
CA LEU A 105 2.82 -17.23 -19.15
C LEU A 105 2.96 -18.72 -19.49
N THR A 106 2.21 -19.57 -18.80
CA THR A 106 2.20 -21.01 -19.03
C THR A 106 0.79 -21.49 -19.34
N VAL A 107 0.59 -22.11 -20.49
CA VAL A 107 -0.67 -22.78 -20.84
C VAL A 107 -0.55 -24.25 -20.45
N LYS A 108 -1.47 -24.72 -19.62
CA LYS A 108 -1.58 -26.11 -19.18
C LYS A 108 -2.87 -26.76 -19.63
N ASP A 109 -2.79 -28.03 -20.00
CA ASP A 109 -3.95 -28.87 -20.26
C ASP A 109 -4.71 -29.17 -18.95
N ILE A 110 -6.05 -28.99 -18.95
CA ILE A 110 -6.89 -29.11 -17.75
C ILE A 110 -6.93 -30.55 -17.21
N LEU A 111 -6.82 -31.56 -18.09
CA LEU A 111 -7.00 -32.97 -17.72
C LEU A 111 -5.72 -33.61 -17.16
N SER A 112 -4.56 -33.16 -17.64
CA SER A 112 -3.25 -33.76 -17.36
C SER A 112 -2.30 -32.87 -16.54
N ASP A 113 -2.67 -31.60 -16.31
CA ASP A 113 -1.83 -30.54 -15.70
C ASP A 113 -0.46 -30.36 -16.39
N GLN A 114 -0.32 -30.85 -17.63
CA GLN A 114 0.90 -30.72 -18.42
C GLN A 114 0.98 -29.34 -19.05
N SER A 115 2.14 -28.69 -18.90
CA SER A 115 2.48 -27.46 -19.62
C SER A 115 2.66 -27.76 -21.11
N VAL A 116 1.71 -27.29 -21.93
CA VAL A 116 1.70 -27.50 -23.39
C VAL A 116 2.31 -26.32 -24.16
N TYR A 117 2.36 -25.14 -23.56
CA TYR A 117 3.02 -23.96 -24.12
C TYR A 117 3.51 -23.04 -23.00
N TRP A 118 4.66 -22.39 -23.22
CA TRP A 118 5.31 -21.49 -22.26
C TRP A 118 5.86 -20.28 -23.00
N GLN A 119 5.69 -19.09 -22.41
CA GLN A 119 6.02 -17.82 -23.04
C GLN A 119 6.58 -16.82 -22.01
N PRO A 120 7.87 -16.47 -22.05
CA PRO A 120 8.44 -15.50 -21.13
C PRO A 120 8.07 -14.06 -21.55
N TYR A 121 7.89 -13.16 -20.58
CA TYR A 121 7.54 -11.76 -20.86
C TYR A 121 8.58 -11.00 -21.70
N ARG A 122 9.81 -11.53 -21.84
CA ARG A 122 10.85 -10.92 -22.69
C ARG A 122 10.58 -10.98 -24.20
N SER A 123 9.77 -11.94 -24.63
CA SER A 123 9.41 -12.16 -26.04
C SER A 123 7.96 -11.77 -26.33
N VAL A 124 7.27 -11.11 -25.39
CA VAL A 124 5.96 -10.49 -25.64
C VAL A 124 6.18 -9.16 -26.35
N LYS A 125 5.51 -8.96 -27.49
CA LYS A 125 5.61 -7.76 -28.33
C LYS A 125 4.49 -6.77 -28.06
N ARG A 126 3.26 -7.27 -27.95
CA ARG A 126 2.05 -6.51 -27.60
C ARG A 126 0.99 -7.47 -27.06
N PHE A 127 0.05 -6.94 -26.30
CA PHE A 127 -1.11 -7.67 -25.79
C PHE A 127 -2.26 -6.68 -25.59
N GLY A 128 -3.48 -7.18 -25.41
CA GLY A 128 -4.66 -6.35 -25.19
C GLY A 128 -5.95 -7.16 -25.10
N VAL A 129 -7.08 -6.47 -25.02
CA VAL A 129 -8.42 -7.06 -25.14
C VAL A 129 -9.00 -6.70 -26.51
N ASP A 130 -9.75 -7.61 -27.14
CA ASP A 130 -10.45 -7.35 -28.41
C ASP A 130 -11.70 -6.47 -28.17
N GLU A 131 -11.49 -5.18 -27.89
CA GLU A 131 -12.57 -4.25 -27.57
C GLU A 131 -13.60 -4.05 -28.69
N MET A 132 -13.21 -4.34 -29.94
CA MET A 132 -14.04 -4.15 -31.13
C MET A 132 -14.97 -5.34 -31.41
N ASN A 133 -14.53 -6.57 -31.15
CA ASN A 133 -15.28 -7.78 -31.51
C ASN A 133 -15.81 -8.58 -30.32
N ASP A 134 -14.99 -8.79 -29.27
CA ASP A 134 -15.37 -9.59 -28.09
C ASP A 134 -14.47 -9.22 -26.90
N LYS A 135 -15.02 -8.46 -25.94
CA LYS A 135 -14.30 -8.02 -24.73
C LYS A 135 -13.87 -9.16 -23.80
N ASN A 136 -14.28 -10.39 -24.08
CA ASN A 136 -13.82 -11.59 -23.39
C ASN A 136 -12.59 -12.22 -24.07
N ILE A 137 -12.08 -11.68 -25.18
CA ILE A 137 -10.85 -12.18 -25.83
C ILE A 137 -9.66 -11.34 -25.38
N PHE A 138 -8.72 -11.98 -24.71
CA PHE A 138 -7.36 -11.49 -24.52
C PHE A 138 -6.50 -11.91 -25.72
N ILE A 139 -5.81 -10.95 -26.33
CA ILE A 139 -4.88 -11.14 -27.45
C ILE A 139 -3.46 -11.00 -26.92
N LEU A 140 -2.61 -11.98 -27.23
CA LEU A 140 -1.18 -11.98 -26.92
C LEU A 140 -0.39 -12.14 -28.21
N GLN A 141 0.54 -11.23 -28.49
CA GLN A 141 1.46 -11.35 -29.60
C GLN A 141 2.91 -11.42 -29.14
N VAL A 142 3.64 -12.34 -29.74
CA VAL A 142 4.98 -12.74 -29.30
C VAL A 142 5.95 -12.80 -30.47
N ASP A 143 7.25 -12.78 -30.18
CA ASP A 143 8.26 -13.21 -31.16
C ASP A 143 7.98 -14.65 -31.59
N GLY A 144 7.71 -14.85 -32.88
CA GLY A 144 7.51 -16.16 -33.46
C GLY A 144 8.84 -16.90 -33.70
N LYS A 145 8.76 -18.06 -34.37
CA LYS A 145 9.94 -18.90 -34.64
C LYS A 145 10.94 -18.30 -35.65
N SER A 146 10.60 -17.19 -36.31
CA SER A 146 11.53 -16.40 -37.14
C SER A 146 11.48 -14.93 -36.75
N ALA A 147 12.61 -14.22 -36.88
CA ALA A 147 12.72 -12.81 -36.52
C ALA A 147 11.83 -11.86 -37.36
N THR A 148 11.21 -12.36 -38.43
CA THR A 148 10.28 -11.63 -39.30
C THR A 148 8.81 -11.79 -38.93
N ASN A 149 8.47 -12.79 -38.12
CA ASN A 149 7.08 -13.20 -37.88
C ASN A 149 6.74 -13.08 -36.39
N THR A 150 5.62 -12.45 -36.08
CA THR A 150 5.03 -12.48 -34.73
C THR A 150 3.91 -13.50 -34.67
N ASP A 151 3.95 -14.37 -33.66
CA ASP A 151 2.86 -15.32 -33.41
C ASP A 151 1.77 -14.64 -32.58
N GLU A 152 0.50 -14.80 -32.99
CA GLU A 152 -0.67 -14.31 -32.26
C GLU A 152 -1.43 -15.47 -31.62
N PHE A 153 -1.72 -15.32 -30.32
CA PHE A 153 -2.57 -16.19 -29.54
C PHE A 153 -3.79 -15.42 -29.04
N ARG A 154 -4.95 -16.07 -29.03
CA ARG A 154 -6.21 -15.49 -28.57
C ARG A 154 -6.83 -16.41 -27.53
N PHE A 155 -7.14 -15.84 -26.37
CA PHE A 155 -7.66 -16.55 -25.20
C PHE A 155 -9.01 -15.94 -24.82
N ARG A 156 -10.11 -16.68 -25.02
CA ARG A 156 -11.43 -16.27 -24.54
C ARG A 156 -11.60 -16.64 -23.07
N THR A 157 -11.94 -15.66 -22.23
CA THR A 157 -12.26 -15.83 -20.81
C THR A 157 -13.08 -14.65 -20.30
N ALA A 158 -14.01 -14.89 -19.36
CA ALA A 158 -14.80 -13.83 -18.73
C ALA A 158 -13.94 -12.83 -17.92
N ARG A 159 -12.69 -13.18 -17.63
CA ARG A 159 -11.71 -12.37 -16.88
C ARG A 159 -10.67 -11.69 -17.79
N ALA A 160 -10.94 -11.49 -19.07
CA ALA A 160 -9.95 -11.01 -20.04
C ALA A 160 -9.35 -9.63 -19.72
N VAL A 161 -10.13 -8.71 -19.15
CA VAL A 161 -9.65 -7.40 -18.69
C VAL A 161 -8.68 -7.56 -17.51
N GLU A 162 -9.06 -8.33 -16.50
CA GLU A 162 -8.22 -8.62 -15.32
C GLU A 162 -6.91 -9.32 -15.72
N LEU A 163 -6.99 -10.30 -16.63
CA LEU A 163 -5.85 -10.97 -17.24
C LEU A 163 -4.92 -9.95 -17.94
N CYS A 164 -5.48 -9.06 -18.75
CA CYS A 164 -4.72 -8.04 -19.46
C CYS A 164 -4.00 -7.06 -18.49
N GLU A 165 -4.67 -6.62 -17.42
CA GLU A 165 -4.08 -5.79 -16.37
C GLU A 165 -2.94 -6.52 -15.65
N HIS A 166 -3.12 -7.80 -15.32
CA HIS A 166 -2.12 -8.60 -14.63
C HIS A 166 -0.88 -8.86 -15.50
N VAL A 167 -1.07 -9.24 -16.77
CA VAL A 167 0.03 -9.37 -17.75
C VAL A 167 0.75 -8.04 -17.94
N SER A 168 0.03 -6.91 -17.96
CA SER A 168 0.63 -5.58 -18.07
C SER A 168 1.56 -5.26 -16.89
N HIS A 169 1.11 -5.52 -15.66
CA HIS A 169 1.90 -5.31 -14.46
C HIS A 169 3.21 -6.13 -14.48
N LEU A 170 3.13 -7.41 -14.84
CA LEU A 170 4.29 -8.30 -14.85
C LEU A 170 5.23 -8.05 -16.03
N CYS A 171 4.73 -7.68 -17.22
CA CYS A 171 5.57 -7.21 -18.32
C CYS A 171 6.38 -5.97 -17.93
N TYR A 172 5.76 -5.02 -17.22
CA TYR A 172 6.44 -3.82 -16.72
C TYR A 172 7.51 -4.15 -15.67
N MET A 173 7.21 -5.01 -14.69
CA MET A 173 8.18 -5.48 -13.70
C MET A 173 9.36 -6.22 -14.37
N ALA A 174 9.08 -7.10 -15.32
CA ALA A 174 10.09 -7.86 -16.05
C ALA A 174 10.99 -6.99 -16.95
N ALA A 175 10.53 -5.80 -17.35
CA ALA A 175 11.32 -4.80 -18.06
C ALA A 175 12.20 -3.99 -17.09
N ALA A 176 11.64 -3.48 -15.98
CA ALA A 176 12.35 -2.68 -14.98
C ALA A 176 13.52 -3.44 -14.33
N LEU A 177 13.41 -4.76 -14.15
CA LEU A 177 14.50 -5.59 -13.64
C LEU A 177 15.69 -5.73 -14.63
N ARG A 178 15.49 -5.47 -15.93
CA ARG A 178 16.59 -5.53 -16.93
C ARG A 178 17.39 -4.24 -16.97
N THR A 179 16.74 -3.08 -16.86
CA THR A 179 17.43 -1.78 -16.85
C THR A 179 18.39 -1.67 -15.65
N ASN A 180 18.02 -2.25 -14.50
CA ASN A 180 18.86 -2.27 -13.30
C ASN A 180 20.05 -3.24 -13.36
N ARG A 181 20.05 -4.24 -14.25
CA ARG A 181 21.21 -5.13 -14.45
C ARG A 181 22.25 -4.55 -15.41
N ILE A 182 21.83 -3.69 -16.35
CA ILE A 182 22.75 -3.05 -17.31
C ILE A 182 23.58 -1.94 -16.65
N SER A 183 23.08 -1.35 -15.56
CA SER A 183 23.77 -0.31 -14.78
C SER A 183 24.67 -0.84 -13.65
N GLN A 184 25.00 -2.15 -13.65
CA GLN A 184 25.93 -2.79 -12.69
C GLN A 184 27.13 -3.48 -13.36
N CYS A 185 27.39 -3.17 -14.64
CA CYS A 185 28.55 -3.62 -15.41
C CYS A 185 29.44 -2.43 -15.78
#